data_AF-A0A936A122-F1
#
_entry.id   AF-A0A936A122-F1
#
_cell.length_a   1.000
_cell.length_b   1.000
_cell.length_c   1.000
_cell.angle_alpha   90.00
_cell.angle_beta   90.00
_cell.angle_gamma   90.00
#
_symmetry.space_group_name_H-M   'P 1'
#
loop_
_entity.id
_entity.type
_entity.pdbx_description
1 polymer ?
#
loop_
_entity_poly.entity_id
_entity_poly.type
_entity_poly.pdbx_seq_one_letter_code
_entity_poly.pdbx_strand_id
1 'polypeptide(L)'
;MKNKPLKNGTYIEFDSSGLIIIEGNYKIYEEFSKIDTIKLYDPETYVPYDSIVVKECWLPKSIEIGTWRKFNPNLNDYETINFDELNKHRKLRSIYNRYVEVFQNLFK
;
A
#
# COMPACT_ATOMS: atom_id res chain seq x y z
N MET A 1 6.72 -18.07 12.75
CA MET A 1 5.65 -17.06 12.56
C MET A 1 5.53 -16.77 11.08
N LYS A 2 4.34 -16.85 10.46
CA LYS A 2 4.16 -16.51 9.03
C LYS A 2 4.27 -14.98 8.85
N ASN A 3 4.93 -14.52 7.79
CA ASN A 3 5.04 -13.11 7.39
C ASN A 3 3.65 -12.49 7.14
N LYS A 4 3.00 -12.01 8.20
CA LYS A 4 1.67 -11.38 8.11
C LYS A 4 1.81 -9.92 7.65
N PRO A 5 0.96 -9.44 6.73
CA PRO A 5 0.89 -8.03 6.40
C PRO A 5 0.49 -7.19 7.62
N LEU A 6 0.73 -5.89 7.56
CA LEU A 6 0.25 -4.93 8.56
C LEU A 6 -1.29 -4.93 8.66
N LYS A 7 -1.93 -5.00 7.49
CA LYS A 7 -3.39 -5.07 7.34
C LYS A 7 -3.72 -5.77 6.03
N ASN A 8 -4.89 -6.36 5.93
CA ASN A 8 -5.49 -6.83 4.68
C ASN A 8 -6.93 -6.33 4.61
N GLY A 9 -7.44 -6.17 3.39
CA GLY A 9 -8.81 -5.73 3.20
C GLY A 9 -9.25 -5.81 1.76
N THR A 10 -10.54 -5.56 1.56
CA THR A 10 -11.16 -5.41 0.25
C THR A 10 -11.16 -3.94 -0.14
N TYR A 11 -10.92 -3.68 -1.42
CA TYR A 11 -11.05 -2.35 -2.03
C TYR A 11 -12.18 -2.39 -3.03
N ILE A 12 -13.05 -1.38 -2.99
CA ILE A 12 -14.13 -1.18 -3.95
C ILE A 12 -14.21 0.31 -4.21
N GLU A 13 -14.21 0.71 -5.47
CA GLU A 13 -14.38 2.08 -5.92
C GLU A 13 -15.64 2.18 -6.78
N PHE A 14 -16.37 3.26 -6.58
CA PHE A 14 -17.61 3.55 -7.29
C PHE A 14 -17.45 4.84 -8.08
N ASP A 15 -18.11 4.91 -9.24
CA ASP A 15 -18.29 6.18 -9.94
C ASP A 15 -19.33 7.07 -9.25
N SER A 16 -19.55 8.27 -9.78
CA SER A 16 -20.56 9.20 -9.29
C SER A 16 -22.00 8.69 -9.42
N SER A 17 -22.26 7.66 -10.24
CA SER A 17 -23.57 7.04 -10.43
C SER A 17 -23.82 5.85 -9.50
N GLY A 18 -22.79 5.42 -8.76
CA GLY A 18 -22.84 4.25 -7.88
C GLY A 18 -22.49 2.93 -8.58
N LEU A 19 -21.97 2.96 -9.81
CA LEU A 19 -21.44 1.79 -10.50
C LEU A 19 -20.05 1.45 -9.96
N ILE A 20 -19.76 0.16 -9.75
CA ILE A 20 -18.41 -0.29 -9.37
C ILE A 20 -17.45 -0.06 -10.54
N ILE A 21 -16.40 0.73 -10.35
CA ILE A 21 -15.35 0.92 -11.35
C ILE A 21 -14.22 -0.07 -11.14
N ILE A 22 -13.90 -0.40 -9.89
CA ILE A 22 -12.80 -1.32 -9.60
C ILE A 22 -13.04 -2.00 -8.26
N GLU A 23 -12.71 -3.28 -8.19
CA GLU A 23 -12.72 -4.04 -6.94
C GLU A 23 -11.61 -5.08 -6.89
N GLY A 24 -11.17 -5.37 -5.67
CA GLY A 24 -10.15 -6.38 -5.41
C GLY A 24 -9.73 -6.42 -3.96
N ASN A 25 -8.56 -6.98 -3.70
CA ASN A 25 -8.01 -7.10 -2.35
C ASN A 25 -6.66 -6.41 -2.28
N TYR A 26 -6.39 -5.78 -1.13
CA TYR A 26 -5.12 -5.17 -0.83
C TYR A 26 -4.51 -5.74 0.45
N LYS A 27 -3.21 -5.61 0.57
CA LYS A 27 -2.45 -5.82 1.80
C LYS A 27 -1.56 -4.62 2.05
N ILE A 28 -1.43 -4.22 3.31
CA ILE A 28 -0.48 -3.19 3.72
C ILE A 28 0.81 -3.87 4.14
N TYR A 29 1.92 -3.48 3.53
CA TYR A 29 3.28 -3.81 3.91
C TYR A 29 4.07 -2.53 4.13
N GLU A 30 5.29 -2.63 4.66
CA GLU A 30 6.23 -1.53 4.51
C GLU A 30 7.05 -1.75 3.24
N GLU A 31 7.17 -0.73 2.41
CA GLU A 31 8.04 -0.74 1.24
C GLU A 31 9.27 0.12 1.50
N PHE A 32 10.44 -0.37 1.08
CA PHE A 32 11.68 0.39 1.19
C PHE A 32 11.73 1.48 0.12
N SER A 33 11.88 2.72 0.56
CA SER A 33 12.12 3.86 -0.30
C SER A 33 13.53 4.41 -0.07
N LYS A 34 14.26 4.69 -1.16
CA LYS A 34 15.57 5.35 -1.10
C LYS A 34 15.45 6.82 -0.73
N ILE A 35 14.38 7.47 -1.17
CA ILE A 35 14.08 8.86 -0.90
C ILE A 35 12.57 9.06 -0.90
N ASP A 36 12.06 9.70 0.14
CA ASP A 36 10.65 10.06 0.22
C ASP A 36 10.47 11.39 0.95
N THR A 37 9.26 11.94 0.91
CA THR A 37 8.90 13.19 1.58
C THR A 37 7.72 12.96 2.52
N ILE A 38 7.95 13.12 3.82
CA ILE A 38 6.88 13.10 4.82
C ILE A 38 6.33 14.52 4.92
N LYS A 39 5.05 14.69 4.60
CA LYS A 39 4.33 15.96 4.78
C LYS A 39 3.66 15.98 6.14
N LEU A 40 3.79 17.09 6.85
CA LEU A 40 3.10 17.34 8.11
C LEU A 40 1.89 18.22 7.84
N TYR A 41 0.76 17.83 8.41
CA TYR A 41 -0.53 18.47 8.21
C TYR A 41 -1.07 18.96 9.54
N ASP A 42 -1.66 20.15 9.51
CA ASP A 42 -2.44 20.65 10.63
C ASP A 42 -3.67 19.74 10.81
N PRO A 43 -3.94 19.22 12.03
CA PRO A 43 -4.98 18.23 12.24
C PRO A 43 -6.41 18.80 12.16
N GLU A 44 -6.59 20.12 12.27
CA GLU A 44 -7.90 20.77 12.21
C GLU A 44 -8.27 21.14 10.78
N THR A 45 -7.29 21.64 10.01
CA THR A 45 -7.50 22.19 8.66
C THR A 45 -7.06 21.25 7.55
N TYR A 46 -6.26 20.22 7.87
CA TYR A 46 -5.61 19.33 6.91
C TYR A 46 -4.75 20.07 5.87
N VAL A 47 -4.31 21.29 6.19
CA VAL A 47 -3.38 22.07 5.36
C VAL A 47 -1.95 21.60 5.65
N PRO A 48 -1.14 21.30 4.62
CA PRO A 48 0.26 20.97 4.83
C PRO A 48 1.03 22.21 5.28
N TYR A 49 1.77 22.11 6.38
CA TYR A 49 2.60 23.22 6.89
C TYR A 49 4.10 22.93 6.82
N ASP A 50 4.50 21.68 6.64
CA ASP A 50 5.92 21.31 6.52
C ASP A 50 6.12 20.03 5.69
N SER A 51 7.35 19.83 5.23
CA SER A 51 7.77 18.63 4.52
C SER A 51 9.22 18.27 4.81
N ILE A 52 9.45 17.01 5.20
CA ILE A 52 10.78 16.49 5.53
C ILE A 52 11.16 15.45 4.48
N VAL A 53 12.31 15.66 3.82
CA VAL A 53 12.90 14.66 2.92
C VAL A 53 13.65 13.62 3.76
N VAL A 54 13.22 12.37 3.66
CA VAL A 54 13.82 11.25 4.37
C VAL A 54 14.53 10.35 3.36
N LYS A 55 15.76 9.96 3.68
CA LYS A 55 16.53 8.99 2.90
C LYS A 55 16.43 7.62 3.56
N GLU A 56 16.42 6.57 2.74
CA GLU A 56 16.44 5.16 3.17
C GLU A 56 15.44 4.83 4.29
N CYS A 57 14.14 4.93 3.97
CA CYS A 57 13.08 4.70 4.94
C CYS A 57 12.14 3.57 4.52
N TRP A 58 11.45 3.01 5.50
CA TRP A 58 10.39 2.02 5.31
C TRP A 58 9.05 2.70 5.51
N LEU A 59 8.19 2.64 4.49
CA LEU A 59 6.92 3.36 4.51
C LEU A 59 5.74 2.42 4.32
N PRO A 60 4.64 2.60 5.07
CA PRO A 60 3.45 1.80 4.89
C PRO A 60 2.89 2.04 3.49
N LYS A 61 2.67 0.95 2.75
CA LYS A 61 2.18 0.99 1.39
C LYS A 61 1.08 -0.06 1.21
N SER A 62 -0.03 0.39 0.62
CA SER A 62 -1.06 -0.52 0.13
C SER A 62 -0.55 -1.19 -1.14
N ILE A 63 -0.65 -2.52 -1.17
CA ILE A 63 -0.23 -3.38 -2.26
C ILE A 63 -1.46 -4.13 -2.75
N GLU A 64 -1.83 -3.93 -4.00
CA GLU A 64 -2.86 -4.70 -4.69
C GLU A 64 -2.41 -6.16 -4.80
N ILE A 65 -3.28 -7.11 -4.47
CA ILE A 65 -2.94 -8.53 -4.51
C ILE A 65 -4.00 -9.35 -5.24
N GLY A 66 -3.54 -10.44 -5.86
CA GLY A 66 -4.39 -11.36 -6.60
C GLY A 66 -5.11 -10.71 -7.77
N THR A 67 -6.32 -11.21 -8.01
CA THR A 67 -7.16 -10.83 -9.14
C THR A 67 -8.07 -9.66 -8.80
N TRP A 68 -8.04 -8.63 -9.64
CA TRP A 68 -8.87 -7.44 -9.55
C TRP A 68 -9.79 -7.36 -10.77
N ARG A 69 -10.99 -6.81 -10.58
CA ARG A 69 -11.93 -6.50 -11.66
C ARG A 69 -11.99 -4.99 -11.84
N LYS A 70 -11.83 -4.53 -13.08
CA LYS A 70 -11.86 -3.10 -13.43
C LYS A 70 -12.80 -2.89 -14.61
N PHE A 71 -13.75 -1.97 -14.47
CA PHE A 71 -14.66 -1.58 -15.53
C PHE A 71 -13.91 -0.86 -16.65
N ASN A 72 -14.12 -1.30 -17.89
CA ASN A 72 -13.66 -0.66 -19.10
C ASN A 72 -14.85 0.03 -19.79
N PRO A 73 -14.94 1.37 -19.75
CA PRO A 73 -16.06 2.09 -20.34
C PRO A 73 -16.09 2.02 -21.88
N ASN A 74 -14.95 1.75 -22.53
CA ASN A 74 -14.90 1.66 -24.00
C ASN A 74 -15.54 0.36 -24.51
N LEU A 75 -15.41 -0.72 -23.74
CA LEU A 75 -15.98 -2.03 -24.06
C LEU A 75 -17.32 -2.27 -23.36
N ASN A 76 -17.68 -1.40 -22.41
CA ASN A 76 -18.82 -1.57 -21.50
C ASN A 76 -18.80 -2.95 -20.79
N ASP A 77 -17.63 -3.36 -20.32
CA ASP A 77 -17.39 -4.66 -19.69
C ASP A 77 -16.31 -4.56 -18.60
N TYR A 78 -16.12 -5.62 -17.82
CA TYR A 78 -15.07 -5.71 -16.80
C TYR A 78 -13.86 -6.49 -17.30
N GLU A 79 -12.68 -5.89 -17.13
CA GLU A 79 -11.40 -6.52 -17.34
C GLU A 79 -10.85 -7.09 -16.03
N THR A 80 -10.09 -8.17 -16.17
CA THR A 80 -9.43 -8.83 -15.04
C THR A 80 -7.93 -8.52 -15.04
N ILE A 81 -7.41 -8.04 -13.92
CA ILE A 81 -6.00 -7.68 -13.74
C ILE A 81 -5.39 -8.55 -12.64
N ASN A 82 -4.24 -9.17 -12.87
CA ASN A 82 -3.51 -9.94 -11.86
C ASN A 82 -2.32 -9.13 -11.32
N PHE A 83 -2.38 -8.75 -10.05
CA PHE A 83 -1.36 -7.91 -9.41
C PHE A 83 -0.23 -8.70 -8.73
N ASP A 84 -0.33 -10.02 -8.63
CA ASP A 84 0.71 -10.80 -7.96
C ASP A 84 2.05 -10.75 -8.71
N GLU A 85 2.03 -10.67 -10.05
CA GLU A 85 3.25 -10.57 -10.86
C GLU A 85 3.90 -9.19 -10.77
N LEU A 86 3.08 -8.14 -10.80
CA LEU A 86 3.53 -6.74 -10.74
C LEU A 86 4.29 -6.43 -9.45
N ASN A 87 3.95 -7.11 -8.36
CA ASN A 87 4.52 -6.82 -7.03
C ASN A 87 5.77 -7.65 -6.68
N LYS A 88 6.20 -8.60 -7.51
CA LYS A 88 7.35 -9.51 -7.20
C LYS A 88 8.68 -8.78 -6.98
N HIS A 89 8.87 -7.61 -7.59
CA HIS A 89 10.13 -6.87 -7.54
C HIS A 89 10.20 -5.85 -6.40
N ARG A 90 9.13 -5.68 -5.64
CA ARG A 90 9.07 -4.69 -4.56
C ARG A 90 9.79 -5.21 -3.33
N LYS A 91 10.60 -4.34 -2.71
CA LYS A 91 11.27 -4.66 -1.45
C LYS A 91 10.31 -4.41 -0.30
N LEU A 92 9.54 -5.43 0.06
CA LEU A 92 8.49 -5.37 1.08
C LEU A 92 8.93 -5.99 2.40
N ARG A 93 8.47 -5.39 3.51
CA ARG A 93 8.73 -5.82 4.88
C ARG A 93 7.40 -6.05 5.61
N SER A 94 7.30 -7.17 6.30
CA SER A 94 6.15 -7.54 7.13
C SER A 94 6.34 -7.13 8.60
N ILE A 95 5.29 -7.24 9.43
CA ILE A 95 5.40 -6.98 10.88
C ILE A 95 6.51 -7.83 11.50
N TYR A 96 6.60 -9.11 11.11
CA TYR A 96 7.57 -10.03 11.67
C TYR A 96 9.00 -9.59 11.37
N ASN A 97 9.27 -9.17 10.13
CA ASN A 97 10.58 -8.64 9.75
C ASN A 97 10.96 -7.42 10.62
N ARG A 98 10.00 -6.51 10.86
CA ARG A 98 10.21 -5.33 11.72
C ARG A 98 10.51 -5.73 13.17
N TYR A 99 9.77 -6.69 13.72
CA TYR A 99 10.02 -7.21 15.08
C TYR A 99 11.44 -7.76 15.22
N VAL A 100 11.88 -8.61 14.28
CA VAL A 100 13.22 -9.22 14.30
C VAL A 100 14.31 -8.16 14.26
N GLU A 101 14.17 -7.14 13.40
CA GLU A 101 15.14 -6.05 13.27
C GLU A 101 15.27 -5.22 14.56
N VAL A 102 14.14 -4.82 15.14
CA VAL A 102 14.15 -4.07 16.42
C VAL A 102 14.77 -4.90 17.52
N PHE A 103 14.38 -6.17 17.64
CA PHE A 103 14.94 -7.07 18.65
C PHE A 103 16.45 -7.23 18.48
N GLN A 104 16.94 -7.50 17.27
CA GLN A 104 18.38 -7.62 17.00
C GLN A 104 19.16 -6.33 17.30
N ASN A 105 18.57 -5.16 17.10
CA ASN A 105 19.23 -3.88 17.39
C ASN A 105 19.24 -3.53 18.88
N LEU A 106 18.29 -4.04 19.68
CA LEU A 106 18.24 -3.81 21.12
C LEU A 106 19.23 -4.68 21.91
N PHE A 107 19.63 -5.84 21.36
CA PHE A 107 20.53 -6.80 22.01
C PHE A 107 21.92 -6.88 21.33
N LYS A 108 22.31 -5.81 20.64
CA LYS A 108 23.69 -5.54 20.19
C LYS A 108 24.34 -4.54 21.13
#